data_AF-A9JTQ2-F1
#
_entry.id   AF-A9JTQ2-F1
#
_cell.length_a   1.000
_cell.length_b   1.000
_cell.length_c   1.000
_cell.angle_alpha   90.00
_cell.angle_beta   90.00
_cell.angle_gamma   90.00
#
_symmetry.space_group_name_H-M   'P 1'
#
loop_
_entity.id
_entity.type
_entity.pdbx_description
1 polymer ?
#
loop_
_entity_poly.entity_id
_entity_poly.type
_entity_poly.pdbx_seq_one_letter_code
_entity_poly.pdbx_strand_id
1 'polypeptide(L)'
;MTSTTRYKKAEQMFGDHEVWNAITERDRLEIYEDVLFFLAKKEKEQAKQLRKRNWEALKNILDNMTNVTYSTTWSEAQQYLMDNPTFAEDEELQNMDKEDALICFEEHIRTLEKEEEDEKQKALLRERRRQRKNRESFQIFLDELHDHGQLHSMSSWMELYPTVSSDIRFANMLGQPGPGPKTALHTQGSTALDLFKFYVEGLKARYHDEKKIIKDILRDKSFVVELSTTFDDFVTVISSTKRATTLDAGNIKLAFNSLLEKAEAREREQKKKK
;
A
#
# COMPACT_ATOMS: atom_id res chain seq x y z
N MET A 1 4.56 29.35 -55.78
CA MET A 1 3.96 30.57 -55.21
C MET A 1 3.41 30.22 -53.83
N THR A 2 3.57 31.08 -52.83
CA THR A 2 2.99 30.93 -51.49
C THR A 2 1.81 31.86 -51.29
N SER A 3 1.02 31.67 -50.24
CA SER A 3 -0.09 32.56 -49.88
C SER A 3 0.31 34.03 -49.62
N THR A 4 1.61 34.31 -49.43
CA THR A 4 2.16 35.65 -49.19
C THR A 4 2.74 36.31 -50.44
N THR A 5 2.68 35.64 -51.59
CA THR A 5 3.24 36.17 -52.84
C THR A 5 2.38 37.30 -53.37
N ARG A 6 2.95 38.51 -53.50
CA ARG A 6 2.25 39.70 -54.01
C ARG A 6 1.93 39.59 -55.50
N TYR A 7 0.84 40.21 -55.95
CA TYR A 7 0.36 40.16 -57.34
C TYR A 7 1.43 40.56 -58.35
N LYS A 8 2.15 41.68 -58.11
CA LYS A 8 3.26 42.12 -58.96
C LYS A 8 4.34 41.04 -59.16
N LYS A 9 4.59 40.22 -58.14
CA LYS A 9 5.55 39.11 -58.23
C LYS A 9 4.94 37.92 -59.00
N ALA A 10 3.64 37.65 -58.82
CA ALA A 10 2.94 36.65 -59.63
C ALA A 10 2.95 37.04 -61.12
N GLU A 11 2.71 38.32 -61.44
CA GLU A 11 2.78 38.85 -62.80
C GLU A 11 4.17 38.67 -63.42
N GLN A 12 5.25 38.94 -62.67
CA GLN A 12 6.61 38.67 -63.12
C GLN A 12 6.88 37.17 -63.33
N MET A 13 6.30 36.30 -62.50
CA MET A 13 6.50 34.85 -62.59
C MET A 13 5.75 34.23 -63.78
N PHE A 14 4.58 34.77 -64.11
CA PHE A 14 3.68 34.17 -65.10
C PHE A 14 3.57 34.97 -66.41
N GLY A 15 4.19 36.15 -66.50
CA GLY A 15 4.05 37.10 -67.61
C GLY A 15 4.47 36.57 -68.97
N ASP A 16 5.39 35.60 -69.04
CA ASP A 16 5.85 35.00 -70.29
C ASP A 16 4.93 33.85 -70.77
N HIS A 17 3.93 33.45 -69.98
CA HIS A 17 3.02 32.37 -70.35
C HIS A 17 1.86 32.89 -71.20
N GLU A 18 1.65 32.28 -72.37
CA GLU A 18 0.53 32.61 -73.27
C GLU A 18 -0.84 32.55 -72.57
N VAL A 19 -1.04 31.56 -71.69
CA VAL A 19 -2.27 31.41 -70.90
C VAL A 19 -2.50 32.54 -69.90
N TRP A 20 -1.43 33.12 -69.36
CA TRP A 20 -1.54 34.31 -68.51
C TRP A 20 -1.96 35.51 -69.36
N ASN A 21 -1.30 35.69 -70.50
CA ASN A 21 -1.55 36.80 -71.41
C ASN A 21 -2.93 36.77 -72.10
N ALA A 22 -3.53 35.58 -72.24
CA ALA A 22 -4.85 35.39 -72.84
C ALA A 22 -6.03 35.88 -71.97
N ILE A 23 -5.80 36.11 -70.67
CA ILE A 23 -6.84 36.49 -69.69
C ILE A 23 -6.76 37.99 -69.40
N THR A 24 -7.89 38.66 -69.12
CA THR A 24 -7.88 40.09 -68.78
C THR A 24 -7.26 40.34 -67.40
N GLU A 25 -6.71 41.53 -67.15
CA GLU A 25 -6.12 41.86 -65.83
C GLU A 25 -7.13 41.70 -64.69
N ARG A 26 -8.40 42.05 -64.93
CA ARG A 26 -9.49 41.88 -63.96
C ARG A 26 -9.66 40.40 -63.57
N ASP A 27 -9.76 39.52 -64.55
CA ASP A 27 -9.95 38.09 -64.30
C ASP A 27 -8.68 37.46 -63.68
N ARG A 28 -7.48 37.95 -64.03
CA ARG A 28 -6.22 37.53 -63.39
C ARG A 28 -6.18 37.89 -61.91
N LEU A 29 -6.66 39.08 -61.54
CA LEU A 29 -6.75 39.51 -60.15
C LEU A 29 -7.72 38.64 -59.34
N GLU A 30 -8.90 38.33 -59.90
CA GLU A 30 -9.88 37.44 -59.27
C GLU A 30 -9.31 36.03 -59.06
N ILE A 31 -8.71 35.44 -60.10
CA ILE A 31 -8.04 34.12 -60.01
C ILE A 31 -6.90 34.16 -58.99
N TYR A 32 -6.11 35.24 -58.97
CA TYR A 32 -5.03 35.40 -58.01
C TYR A 32 -5.53 35.41 -56.56
N GLU A 33 -6.63 36.13 -56.27
CA GLU A 33 -7.23 36.16 -54.94
C GLU A 33 -7.72 34.76 -54.50
N ASP A 34 -8.39 34.03 -55.40
CA ASP A 34 -8.83 32.66 -55.16
C ASP A 34 -7.66 31.70 -54.91
N VAL A 35 -6.59 31.80 -55.70
CA VAL A 35 -5.37 31.02 -55.54
C VAL A 35 -4.70 31.33 -54.20
N LEU A 36 -4.61 32.61 -53.81
CA LEU A 36 -4.06 32.98 -52.50
C LEU A 36 -4.89 32.41 -51.36
N PHE A 37 -6.22 32.47 -51.44
CA PHE A 37 -7.11 31.90 -50.43
C PHE A 37 -6.90 30.37 -50.31
N PHE A 38 -6.85 29.67 -51.44
CA PHE A 38 -6.62 28.22 -51.45
C PHE A 38 -5.23 27.86 -50.91
N LEU A 39 -4.18 28.59 -51.31
CA LEU A 39 -2.83 28.40 -50.81
C LEU A 39 -2.75 28.64 -49.31
N ALA A 40 -3.34 29.71 -48.79
CA ALA A 40 -3.37 30.01 -47.36
C ALA A 40 -4.06 28.89 -46.57
N LYS A 41 -5.19 28.38 -47.09
CA LYS A 41 -5.91 27.26 -46.48
C LYS A 41 -5.07 25.97 -46.50
N LYS A 42 -4.41 25.67 -47.61
CA LYS A 42 -3.55 24.48 -47.75
C LYS A 42 -2.35 24.55 -46.83
N GLU A 43 -1.64 25.68 -46.78
CA GLU A 43 -0.48 25.90 -45.92
C GLU A 43 -0.86 25.79 -44.43
N LYS A 44 -2.00 26.37 -44.03
CA LYS A 44 -2.54 26.24 -42.66
C LYS A 44 -2.82 24.79 -42.27
N GLU A 45 -3.41 24.01 -43.17
CA GLU A 45 -3.70 22.60 -42.93
C GLU A 45 -2.41 21.77 -42.87
N GLN A 46 -1.44 22.03 -43.76
CA GLN A 46 -0.12 21.40 -43.72
C GLN A 46 0.62 21.70 -42.42
N ALA A 47 0.60 22.95 -41.94
CA ALA A 47 1.21 23.33 -40.66
C ALA A 47 0.55 22.61 -39.48
N LYS A 48 -0.79 22.44 -39.50
CA LYS A 48 -1.52 21.69 -38.48
C LYS A 48 -1.15 20.19 -38.49
N GLN A 49 -1.05 19.59 -39.67
CA GLN A 49 -0.66 18.19 -39.82
C GLN A 49 0.78 17.97 -39.36
N LEU A 50 1.69 18.87 -39.71
CA LEU A 50 3.09 18.82 -39.28
C LEU A 50 3.21 18.95 -37.76
N ARG A 51 2.53 19.92 -37.14
CA ARG A 51 2.50 20.06 -35.67
C ARG A 51 2.02 18.78 -34.99
N LYS A 52 0.94 18.17 -35.51
CA LYS A 52 0.41 16.90 -34.98
C LYS A 52 1.41 15.75 -35.14
N ARG A 53 2.04 15.62 -36.32
CA ARG A 53 3.07 14.60 -36.59
C ARG A 53 4.24 14.75 -35.61
N ASN A 54 4.75 15.97 -35.44
CA ASN A 54 5.90 16.24 -34.58
C ASN A 54 5.57 15.98 -33.11
N TRP A 55 4.37 16.35 -32.67
CA TRP A 55 3.88 16.04 -31.33
C TRP A 55 3.86 14.52 -31.07
N GLU A 56 3.24 13.75 -31.97
CA GLU A 56 3.15 12.30 -31.84
C GLU A 56 4.54 11.64 -31.90
N ALA A 57 5.45 12.15 -32.75
CA ALA A 57 6.81 11.67 -32.86
C ALA A 57 7.62 11.93 -31.58
N LEU A 58 7.61 13.16 -31.06
CA LEU A 58 8.30 13.51 -29.81
C LEU A 58 7.77 12.68 -28.63
N LYS A 59 6.45 12.56 -28.52
CA LYS A 59 5.81 11.73 -27.50
C LYS A 59 6.29 10.28 -27.59
N ASN A 60 6.28 9.69 -28.78
CA ASN A 60 6.73 8.31 -28.96
C ASN A 60 8.22 8.14 -28.62
N ILE A 61 9.07 9.12 -28.92
CA ILE A 61 10.48 9.09 -28.53
C ILE A 61 10.61 9.11 -27.00
N LEU A 62 9.90 10.03 -26.32
CA LEU A 62 9.87 10.12 -24.86
C LEU A 62 9.38 8.81 -24.22
N ASP A 63 8.29 8.23 -24.72
CA ASP A 63 7.69 6.98 -24.21
C ASP A 63 8.64 5.77 -24.33
N ASN A 64 9.60 5.79 -25.26
CA ASN A 64 10.58 4.72 -25.46
C ASN A 64 11.97 5.00 -24.83
N MET A 65 12.16 6.18 -24.22
CA MET A 65 13.42 6.53 -23.59
C MET A 65 13.48 6.02 -22.15
N THR A 66 14.29 4.98 -21.91
CA THR A 66 14.44 4.37 -20.57
C THR A 66 15.22 5.24 -19.57
N ASN A 67 15.94 6.25 -20.05
CA ASN A 67 16.73 7.19 -19.26
C ASN A 67 15.93 8.42 -18.80
N VAL A 68 14.73 8.64 -19.35
CA VAL A 68 13.78 9.65 -18.85
C VAL A 68 12.97 9.03 -17.72
N THR A 69 12.94 9.73 -16.60
CA THR A 69 12.28 9.30 -15.36
C THR A 69 11.36 10.42 -14.86
N TYR A 70 10.53 10.13 -13.86
CA TYR A 70 9.64 11.12 -13.24
C TYR A 70 10.37 12.36 -12.68
N SER A 71 11.67 12.27 -12.39
CA SER A 71 12.49 13.38 -11.86
C SER A 71 13.35 14.06 -12.92
N THR A 72 13.30 13.62 -14.18
CA THR A 72 14.15 14.16 -15.25
C THR A 72 13.73 15.59 -15.57
N THR A 73 14.70 16.49 -15.63
CA THR A 73 14.47 17.89 -15.99
C THR A 73 14.44 18.06 -17.51
N TRP A 74 13.84 19.16 -17.97
CA TRP A 74 13.83 19.47 -19.40
C TRP A 74 15.25 19.61 -19.98
N SER A 75 16.19 20.18 -19.24
CA SER A 75 17.57 20.35 -19.70
C SER A 75 18.27 19.01 -19.94
N GLU A 76 18.01 18.01 -19.09
CA GLU A 76 18.54 16.65 -19.25
C GLU A 76 17.86 15.94 -20.41
N ALA A 77 16.53 16.06 -20.50
CA ALA A 77 15.75 15.47 -21.58
C ALA A 77 16.18 16.00 -22.96
N GLN A 78 16.51 17.30 -23.07
CA GLN A 78 17.06 17.86 -24.30
C GLN A 78 18.38 17.19 -24.71
N GLN A 79 19.29 16.95 -23.77
CA GLN A 79 20.53 16.23 -24.07
C GLN A 79 20.24 14.81 -24.57
N TYR A 80 19.33 14.09 -23.91
CA TYR A 80 18.93 12.75 -24.32
C TYR A 80 18.26 12.71 -25.68
N LEU A 81 17.46 13.73 -26.02
CA LEU A 81 16.84 13.87 -27.33
C LEU A 81 17.91 14.11 -28.41
N MET A 82 18.91 14.96 -28.16
CA MET A 82 20.01 15.17 -29.10
C MET A 82 20.85 13.91 -29.34
N ASP A 83 20.98 13.06 -28.32
CA ASP A 83 21.67 11.77 -28.41
C ASP A 83 20.81 10.66 -29.04
N ASN A 84 19.50 10.89 -29.26
CA ASN A 84 18.58 9.94 -29.88
C ASN A 84 18.59 10.09 -31.42
N PRO A 85 19.00 9.06 -32.18
CA PRO A 85 19.08 9.14 -33.65
C PRO A 85 17.76 9.54 -34.32
N THR A 86 16.62 9.07 -33.79
CA THR A 86 15.28 9.35 -34.33
C THR A 86 14.94 10.84 -34.26
N PHE A 87 15.41 11.53 -33.23
CA PHE A 87 15.23 12.97 -33.08
C PHE A 87 16.32 13.76 -33.81
N ALA A 88 17.57 13.29 -33.76
CA ALA A 88 18.73 13.93 -34.37
C ALA A 88 18.67 13.96 -35.92
N GLU A 89 17.98 13.00 -36.54
CA GLU A 89 17.85 12.89 -38.00
C GLU A 89 16.56 13.54 -38.56
N ASP A 90 15.57 13.87 -37.72
CA ASP A 90 14.29 14.50 -38.15
C ASP A 90 14.36 16.03 -38.03
N GLU A 91 14.77 16.70 -39.10
CA GLU A 91 14.89 18.17 -39.17
C GLU A 91 13.55 18.89 -38.92
N GLU A 92 12.45 18.32 -39.40
CA GLU A 92 11.11 18.87 -39.18
C GLU A 92 10.73 18.83 -37.69
N LEU A 93 11.13 17.77 -36.98
CA LEU A 93 10.91 17.61 -35.55
C LEU A 93 11.79 18.55 -34.71
N GLN A 94 13.05 18.74 -35.10
CA GLN A 94 13.96 19.70 -34.45
C GLN A 94 13.46 21.15 -34.57
N ASN A 95 12.79 21.47 -35.68
CA ASN A 95 12.20 22.78 -35.93
C ASN A 95 10.78 22.94 -35.34
N MET A 96 10.30 21.98 -34.53
CA MET A 96 9.03 22.11 -33.82
C MET A 96 9.03 23.34 -32.90
N ASP A 97 7.84 23.89 -32.65
CA ASP A 97 7.66 24.97 -31.70
C ASP A 97 8.13 24.57 -30.29
N LYS A 98 8.87 25.48 -29.64
CA LYS A 98 9.48 25.20 -28.33
C LYS A 98 8.45 25.08 -27.22
N GLU A 99 7.33 25.80 -27.31
CA GLU A 99 6.22 25.69 -26.36
C GLU A 99 5.56 24.31 -26.50
N ASP A 100 5.33 23.84 -27.73
CA ASP A 100 4.81 22.50 -27.98
C ASP A 100 5.73 21.40 -27.39
N ALA A 101 7.04 21.56 -27.56
CA ALA A 101 8.01 20.60 -27.04
C ALA A 101 7.97 20.52 -25.51
N LEU A 102 7.87 21.67 -24.85
CA LEU A 102 7.77 21.77 -23.40
C LEU A 102 6.47 21.17 -22.87
N ILE A 103 5.32 21.44 -23.52
CA ILE A 103 4.04 20.87 -23.08
C ILE A 103 4.03 19.35 -23.28
N CYS A 104 4.53 18.85 -24.42
CA CYS A 104 4.63 17.41 -24.68
C CYS A 104 5.51 16.71 -23.62
N PHE A 105 6.62 17.33 -23.24
CA PHE A 105 7.49 16.83 -22.18
C PHE A 105 6.83 16.86 -20.81
N GLU A 106 6.17 17.96 -20.44
CA GLU A 106 5.46 18.09 -19.17
C GLU A 106 4.36 17.04 -19.02
N GLU A 107 3.59 16.77 -20.09
CA GLU A 107 2.57 15.73 -20.11
C GLU A 107 3.17 14.33 -19.89
N HIS A 108 4.32 14.05 -20.50
CA HIS A 108 5.04 12.80 -20.32
C HIS A 108 5.57 12.65 -18.87
N ILE A 109 6.24 13.67 -18.33
CA ILE A 109 6.74 13.65 -16.93
C ILE A 109 5.58 13.49 -15.93
N ARG A 110 4.46 14.21 -16.10
CA ARG A 110 3.28 14.06 -15.22
C ARG A 110 2.72 12.63 -15.24
N THR A 111 2.80 11.96 -16.39
CA THR A 111 2.40 10.56 -16.51
C THR A 111 3.34 9.67 -15.68
N LEU A 112 4.65 9.85 -15.82
CA LEU A 112 5.64 9.12 -15.03
C LEU A 112 5.54 9.40 -13.52
N GLU A 113 5.32 10.65 -13.11
CA GLU A 113 5.11 11.02 -11.70
C GLU A 113 3.90 10.32 -11.10
N LYS A 114 2.81 10.24 -11.87
CA LYS A 114 1.60 9.54 -11.45
C LYS A 114 1.83 8.03 -11.33
N GLU A 115 2.54 7.43 -12.28
CA GLU A 115 2.88 6.01 -12.24
C GLU A 115 3.75 5.67 -11.03
N GLU A 116 4.80 6.47 -10.77
CA GLU A 116 5.68 6.32 -9.59
C GLU A 116 4.89 6.42 -8.27
N GLU A 117 4.01 7.41 -8.14
CA GLU A 117 3.17 7.55 -6.94
C GLU A 117 2.20 6.38 -6.80
N ASP A 118 1.57 5.91 -7.89
CA ASP A 118 0.70 4.75 -7.88
C ASP A 118 1.47 3.47 -7.49
N GLU A 119 2.71 3.28 -7.95
CA GLU A 119 3.57 2.17 -7.56
C GLU A 119 3.95 2.22 -6.09
N LYS A 120 4.34 3.41 -5.59
CA LYS A 120 4.64 3.65 -4.18
C LYS A 120 3.43 3.36 -3.29
N GLN A 121 2.24 3.82 -3.67
CA GLN A 121 0.99 3.51 -2.95
C GLN A 121 0.68 2.00 -2.97
N LYS A 122 0.84 1.34 -4.12
CA LYS A 122 0.68 -0.13 -4.21
C LYS A 122 1.68 -0.86 -3.31
N ALA A 123 2.94 -0.43 -3.25
CA ALA A 123 3.96 -1.02 -2.38
C ALA A 123 3.60 -0.86 -0.90
N LEU A 124 3.17 0.34 -0.48
CA LEU A 124 2.71 0.61 0.89
C LEU A 124 1.51 -0.25 1.27
N LEU A 125 0.53 -0.42 0.37
CA LEU A 125 -0.64 -1.28 0.61
C LEU A 125 -0.28 -2.76 0.72
N ARG A 126 0.63 -3.25 -0.14
CA ARG A 126 1.16 -4.63 -0.05
C ARG A 126 1.85 -4.85 1.29
N GLU A 127 2.66 -3.89 1.72
CA GLU A 127 3.36 -3.95 2.99
C GLU A 127 2.39 -3.98 4.18
N ARG A 128 1.42 -3.07 4.20
CA ARG A 128 0.37 -3.04 5.23
C ARG A 128 -0.40 -4.37 5.30
N ARG A 129 -0.71 -4.97 4.15
CA ARG A 129 -1.40 -6.27 4.08
C ARG A 129 -0.53 -7.39 4.62
N ARG A 130 0.77 -7.40 4.30
CA ARG A 130 1.75 -8.37 4.83
C ARG A 130 1.85 -8.26 6.35
N GLN A 131 2.02 -7.05 6.88
CA GLN A 131 2.07 -6.80 8.32
C GLN A 131 0.81 -7.28 9.05
N ARG A 132 -0.39 -7.04 8.48
CA ARG A 132 -1.65 -7.55 9.04
C ARG A 132 -1.68 -9.09 9.08
N LYS A 133 -1.28 -9.76 8.00
CA LYS A 133 -1.21 -11.23 7.95
C LYS A 133 -0.21 -11.79 8.97
N ASN A 134 0.92 -11.11 9.17
CA ASN A 134 1.90 -11.51 10.18
C ASN A 134 1.31 -11.41 11.59
N ARG A 135 0.52 -10.36 11.88
CA ARG A 135 -0.21 -10.24 13.16
C ARG A 135 -1.24 -11.35 13.34
N GLU A 136 -2.05 -11.62 12.32
CA GLU A 136 -3.03 -12.73 12.33
C GLU A 136 -2.34 -14.09 12.56
N SER A 137 -1.22 -14.33 11.89
CA SER A 137 -0.42 -15.55 12.04
C SER A 137 0.19 -15.68 13.45
N PHE A 138 0.70 -14.58 14.02
CA PHE A 138 1.18 -14.57 15.40
C PHE A 138 0.05 -14.76 16.41
N GLN A 139 -1.16 -14.29 16.12
CA GLN A 139 -2.31 -14.55 16.98
C GLN A 139 -2.67 -16.05 17.02
N ILE A 140 -2.66 -16.71 15.86
CA ILE A 140 -2.85 -18.17 15.74
C ILE A 140 -1.75 -18.92 16.52
N PHE A 141 -0.51 -18.42 16.47
CA PHE A 141 0.57 -19.00 17.28
C PHE A 141 0.28 -18.92 18.79
N LEU A 142 -0.26 -17.81 19.28
CA LEU A 142 -0.66 -17.68 20.68
C LEU A 142 -1.79 -18.67 21.02
N ASP A 143 -2.76 -18.86 20.12
CA ASP A 143 -3.80 -19.89 20.27
C ASP A 143 -3.19 -21.30 20.36
N GLU A 144 -2.25 -21.64 19.49
CA GLU A 144 -1.55 -22.93 19.55
C GLU A 144 -0.80 -23.10 20.88
N LEU A 145 -0.11 -22.07 21.37
CA LEU A 145 0.57 -22.14 22.67
C LEU A 145 -0.44 -22.35 23.82
N HIS A 146 -1.63 -21.75 23.72
CA HIS A 146 -2.70 -21.92 24.71
C HIS A 146 -3.27 -23.34 24.70
N ASP A 147 -3.56 -23.86 23.50
CA ASP A 147 -4.08 -25.22 23.30
C ASP A 147 -3.11 -26.30 23.80
N HIS A 148 -1.79 -26.08 23.68
CA HIS A 148 -0.76 -26.97 24.22
C HIS A 148 -0.47 -26.75 25.72
N GLY A 149 -1.19 -25.83 26.38
CA GLY A 149 -1.01 -25.50 27.80
C GLY A 149 0.31 -24.78 28.14
N GLN A 150 1.03 -24.30 27.12
CA GLN A 150 2.27 -23.53 27.30
C GLN A 150 1.98 -22.07 27.64
N LEU A 151 0.85 -21.54 27.14
CA LEU A 151 0.33 -20.21 27.45
C LEU A 151 -0.94 -20.32 28.28
N HIS A 152 -1.07 -19.50 29.32
CA HIS A 152 -2.27 -19.39 30.16
C HIS A 152 -2.35 -18.01 30.85
N SER A 153 -3.39 -17.75 31.64
CA SER A 153 -3.64 -16.43 32.25
C SER A 153 -2.57 -15.92 33.23
N MET A 154 -1.69 -16.80 33.70
CA MET A 154 -0.58 -16.46 34.62
C MET A 154 0.79 -16.45 33.93
N SER A 155 0.87 -16.79 32.64
CA SER A 155 2.14 -16.84 31.92
C SER A 155 2.78 -15.45 31.82
N SER A 156 4.11 -15.40 31.86
CA SER A 156 4.88 -14.18 31.65
C SER A 156 5.57 -14.19 30.27
N TRP A 157 5.77 -13.00 29.70
CA TRP A 157 6.47 -12.89 28.41
C TRP A 157 7.89 -13.45 28.47
N MET A 158 8.60 -13.18 29.56
CA MET A 158 10.00 -13.60 29.74
C MET A 158 10.14 -15.12 29.77
N GLU A 159 9.19 -15.81 30.41
CA GLU A 159 9.13 -17.28 30.46
C GLU A 159 8.82 -17.90 29.10
N LEU A 160 7.92 -17.29 28.34
CA LEU A 160 7.54 -17.78 27.01
C LEU A 160 8.51 -17.39 25.90
N TYR A 161 9.36 -16.40 26.15
CA TYR A 161 10.28 -15.85 25.14
C TYR A 161 11.19 -16.90 24.47
N PRO A 162 11.78 -17.89 25.18
CA PRO A 162 12.58 -18.93 24.53
C PRO A 162 11.79 -19.70 23.44
N THR A 163 10.54 -20.06 23.72
CA THR A 163 9.66 -20.71 22.75
C THR A 163 9.26 -19.75 21.63
N VAL A 164 8.82 -18.55 21.99
CA VAL A 164 8.32 -17.54 21.06
C VAL A 164 9.41 -17.07 20.09
N SER A 165 10.62 -16.81 20.57
CA SER A 165 11.74 -16.31 19.77
C SER A 165 12.25 -17.32 18.74
N SER A 166 11.97 -18.61 18.93
CA SER A 166 12.32 -19.67 17.98
C SER A 166 11.33 -19.83 16.82
N ASP A 167 10.13 -19.25 16.91
CA ASP A 167 9.08 -19.40 15.90
C ASP A 167 9.20 -18.33 14.79
N ILE A 168 9.08 -18.76 13.54
CA ILE A 168 9.17 -17.89 12.36
C ILE A 168 8.09 -16.78 12.35
N ARG A 169 6.92 -17.02 12.95
CA ARG A 169 5.83 -16.04 13.04
C ARG A 169 6.19 -14.89 13.96
N PHE A 170 6.99 -15.14 15.01
CA PHE A 170 7.57 -14.07 15.80
C PHE A 170 8.63 -13.30 15.02
N ALA A 171 9.54 -13.99 14.33
CA ALA A 171 10.55 -13.34 13.49
C ALA A 171 9.91 -12.43 12.42
N ASN A 172 8.82 -12.87 11.80
CA ASN A 172 8.05 -12.10 10.83
C ASN A 172 7.36 -10.85 11.42
N MET A 173 7.17 -10.80 12.75
CA MET A 173 6.64 -9.65 13.47
C MET A 173 7.70 -8.60 13.77
N LEU A 174 8.99 -8.94 13.70
CA LEU A 174 10.09 -8.03 13.97
C LEU A 174 10.25 -6.99 12.84
N GLY A 175 10.72 -5.79 13.19
CA GLY A 175 10.95 -4.70 12.24
C GLY A 175 9.67 -4.05 11.68
N GLN A 176 8.49 -4.53 12.07
CA GLN A 176 7.23 -3.84 11.77
C GLN A 176 7.08 -2.61 12.68
N PRO A 177 6.58 -1.48 12.16
CA PRO A 177 6.35 -0.30 12.98
C PRO A 177 5.37 -0.66 14.11
N GLY A 178 5.87 -0.64 15.34
CA GLY A 178 5.06 -0.73 16.55
C GLY A 178 4.30 0.56 16.85
N PRO A 179 3.68 0.68 18.03
CA PRO A 179 3.04 1.91 18.47
C PRO A 179 4.11 2.97 18.80
N GLY A 180 4.65 3.62 17.77
CA GLY A 180 5.47 4.83 17.86
C GLY A 180 4.63 6.10 17.89
N PRO A 181 5.26 7.29 18.03
CA PRO A 181 4.55 8.57 18.09
C PRO A 181 3.65 8.75 16.87
N LYS A 182 2.46 9.30 17.13
CA LYS A 182 1.40 9.56 16.14
C LYS A 182 1.87 10.55 15.07
N THR A 183 2.56 10.07 14.04
CA THR A 183 2.71 10.83 12.79
C THR A 183 1.81 10.19 11.74
N ALA A 184 1.16 11.03 10.94
CA ALA A 184 -0.01 10.69 10.13
C ALA A 184 0.23 9.68 8.99
N LEU A 185 1.43 9.09 8.88
CA LEU A 185 1.81 8.22 7.76
C LEU A 185 2.11 6.76 8.16
N HIS A 186 2.23 6.43 9.46
CA HIS A 186 2.47 5.06 9.90
C HIS A 186 1.19 4.37 10.39
N THR A 187 0.85 3.25 9.74
CA THR A 187 -0.24 2.38 10.17
C THR A 187 0.14 1.72 11.48
N GLN A 188 -0.53 2.11 12.57
CA GLN A 188 -0.31 1.55 13.90
C GLN A 188 -0.67 0.05 13.92
N GLY A 189 0.31 -0.80 14.24
CA GLY A 189 0.11 -2.22 14.49
C GLY A 189 0.54 -2.57 15.91
N SER A 190 -0.16 -3.52 16.54
CA SER A 190 0.28 -4.12 17.80
C SER A 190 1.60 -4.87 17.61
N THR A 191 2.54 -4.68 18.53
CA THR A 191 3.76 -5.52 18.58
C THR A 191 3.43 -6.93 19.03
N ALA A 192 4.37 -7.86 18.87
CA ALA A 192 4.24 -9.22 19.41
C ALA A 192 3.98 -9.20 20.94
N LEU A 193 4.65 -8.30 21.67
CA LEU A 193 4.43 -8.13 23.12
C LEU A 193 3.04 -7.58 23.43
N ASP A 194 2.53 -6.63 22.64
CA ASP A 194 1.17 -6.11 22.82
C ASP A 194 0.13 -7.21 22.58
N LEU A 195 0.27 -7.98 21.51
CA LEU A 195 -0.62 -9.11 21.20
C LEU A 195 -0.62 -10.15 22.33
N PHE A 196 0.57 -10.51 22.84
CA PHE A 196 0.68 -11.39 24.01
C PHE A 196 -0.04 -10.80 25.24
N LYS A 197 0.20 -9.52 25.55
CA LYS A 197 -0.45 -8.86 26.70
C LYS A 197 -1.96 -8.86 26.56
N PHE A 198 -2.48 -8.52 25.38
CA PHE A 198 -3.92 -8.56 25.11
C PHE A 198 -4.49 -9.97 25.24
N TYR A 199 -3.76 -10.97 24.77
CA TYR A 199 -4.17 -12.36 24.89
C TYR A 199 -4.28 -12.81 26.35
N VAL A 200 -3.23 -12.60 27.14
CA VAL A 200 -3.20 -12.94 28.57
C VAL A 200 -4.28 -12.15 29.34
N GLU A 201 -4.48 -10.87 29.02
CA GLU A 201 -5.54 -10.07 29.64
C GLU A 201 -6.92 -10.61 29.28
N GLY A 202 -7.13 -11.06 28.04
CA GLY A 202 -8.34 -11.76 27.63
C GLY A 202 -8.61 -13.02 28.44
N LEU A 203 -7.58 -13.84 28.70
CA LEU A 203 -7.70 -15.02 29.56
C LEU A 203 -8.03 -14.66 31.01
N LYS A 204 -7.41 -13.61 31.55
CA LYS A 204 -7.68 -13.11 32.92
C LYS A 204 -9.09 -12.58 33.07
N ALA A 205 -9.61 -11.87 32.08
CA ALA A 205 -10.96 -11.31 32.11
C ALA A 205 -12.04 -12.40 32.28
N ARG A 206 -11.79 -13.63 31.81
CA ARG A 206 -12.69 -14.78 31.96
C ARG A 206 -12.68 -15.41 33.37
N TYR A 207 -11.75 -15.02 34.25
CA TYR A 207 -11.53 -15.67 35.54
C TYR A 207 -12.81 -15.80 36.39
N HIS A 208 -13.63 -14.75 36.48
CA HIS A 208 -14.82 -14.77 37.31
C HIS A 208 -15.87 -15.78 36.81
N ASP A 209 -16.08 -15.84 35.50
CA ASP A 209 -17.01 -16.78 34.87
C ASP A 209 -16.49 -18.22 34.96
N GLU A 210 -15.20 -18.43 34.65
CA GLU A 210 -14.56 -19.74 34.77
C GLU A 210 -14.56 -20.25 36.22
N LYS A 211 -14.33 -19.36 37.20
CA LYS A 211 -14.41 -19.70 38.63
C LYS A 211 -15.81 -20.16 39.04
N LYS A 212 -16.87 -19.62 38.43
CA LYS A 212 -18.24 -20.08 38.69
C LYS A 212 -18.43 -21.50 38.16
N ILE A 213 -17.99 -21.77 36.93
CA ILE A 213 -18.02 -23.11 36.33
C ILE A 213 -17.26 -24.12 37.20
N ILE A 214 -16.06 -23.76 37.66
CA ILE A 214 -15.25 -24.59 38.57
C ILE A 214 -16.05 -24.95 39.83
N LYS A 215 -16.65 -23.96 40.51
CA LYS A 215 -17.45 -24.23 41.72
C LYS A 215 -18.64 -25.14 41.45
N ASP A 216 -19.30 -24.98 40.31
CA ASP A 216 -20.43 -25.82 39.95
C ASP A 216 -19.98 -27.27 39.66
N ILE A 217 -18.82 -27.47 39.02
CA ILE A 217 -18.22 -28.81 38.87
C ILE A 217 -17.95 -29.46 40.23
N LEU A 218 -17.34 -28.73 41.17
CA LEU A 218 -17.04 -29.25 42.50
C LEU A 218 -18.30 -29.65 43.25
N ARG A 219 -19.36 -28.84 43.14
CA ARG A 219 -20.67 -29.13 43.75
C ARG A 219 -21.29 -30.40 43.16
N ASP A 220 -21.29 -30.54 41.84
CA ASP A 220 -21.85 -31.70 41.15
C ASP A 220 -21.09 -33.00 41.51
N LYS A 221 -19.79 -32.88 41.77
CA LYS A 221 -18.92 -33.99 42.19
C LYS A 221 -18.89 -34.19 43.72
N SER A 222 -19.62 -33.38 44.47
CA SER A 222 -19.57 -33.35 45.95
C SER A 222 -18.15 -33.26 46.51
N PHE A 223 -17.26 -32.57 45.81
CA PHE A 223 -15.86 -32.41 46.20
C PHE A 223 -15.66 -31.12 47.00
N VAL A 224 -15.03 -31.26 48.17
CA VAL A 224 -14.70 -30.14 49.05
C VAL A 224 -13.18 -29.97 49.09
N VAL A 225 -12.72 -28.74 48.82
CA VAL A 225 -11.30 -28.40 48.96
C VAL A 225 -10.96 -28.22 50.44
N GLU A 226 -10.02 -29.03 50.92
CA GLU A 226 -9.45 -29.04 52.26
C GLU A 226 -7.95 -28.71 52.20
N LEU A 227 -7.31 -28.52 53.36
CA LEU A 227 -5.88 -28.20 53.45
C LEU A 227 -4.98 -29.33 52.96
N SER A 228 -5.46 -30.57 53.05
CA SER A 228 -4.80 -31.76 52.54
C SER A 228 -4.99 -31.96 51.03
N THR A 229 -5.90 -31.21 50.40
CA THR A 229 -6.19 -31.38 48.98
C THR A 229 -5.01 -30.92 48.13
N THR A 230 -4.49 -31.81 47.29
CA THR A 230 -3.42 -31.46 46.35
C THR A 230 -3.98 -30.80 45.09
N PHE A 231 -3.13 -30.09 44.36
CA PHE A 231 -3.53 -29.50 43.09
C PHE A 231 -3.89 -30.57 42.05
N ASP A 232 -3.19 -31.71 42.05
CA ASP A 232 -3.43 -32.80 41.11
C ASP A 232 -4.79 -33.47 41.35
N ASP A 233 -5.18 -33.66 42.62
CA ASP A 233 -6.52 -34.15 42.98
C ASP A 233 -7.61 -33.19 42.48
N PHE A 234 -7.39 -31.89 42.68
CA PHE A 234 -8.30 -30.85 42.23
C PHE A 234 -8.46 -30.86 40.70
N VAL A 235 -7.34 -30.90 39.96
CA VAL A 235 -7.35 -30.95 38.50
C VAL A 235 -8.03 -32.23 38.01
N THR A 236 -7.77 -33.37 38.62
CA THR A 236 -8.40 -34.66 38.27
C THR A 236 -9.92 -34.57 38.37
N VAL A 237 -10.44 -33.94 39.42
CA VAL A 237 -11.90 -33.74 39.60
C VAL A 237 -12.45 -32.80 38.53
N ILE A 238 -11.79 -31.67 38.25
CA ILE A 238 -12.24 -30.71 37.24
C ILE A 238 -12.26 -31.34 35.84
N SER A 239 -11.14 -31.94 35.43
CA SER A 239 -10.92 -32.59 34.14
C SER A 239 -11.84 -33.81 33.89
N SER A 240 -12.47 -34.36 34.93
CA SER A 240 -13.48 -35.42 34.80
C SER A 240 -14.78 -34.96 34.12
N THR A 241 -14.89 -33.68 33.76
CA THR A 241 -16.08 -33.10 33.11
C THR A 241 -15.73 -32.42 31.81
N LYS A 242 -16.61 -32.54 30.80
CA LYS A 242 -16.45 -31.85 29.50
C LYS A 242 -16.39 -30.33 29.64
N ARG A 243 -16.92 -29.76 30.73
CA ARG A 243 -16.86 -28.31 31.02
C ARG A 243 -15.44 -27.82 31.27
N ALA A 244 -14.50 -28.71 31.59
CA ALA A 244 -13.11 -28.34 31.83
C ALA A 244 -12.34 -27.94 30.57
N THR A 245 -12.78 -28.39 29.38
CA THR A 245 -12.06 -28.12 28.13
C THR A 245 -12.07 -26.65 27.73
N THR A 246 -12.96 -25.84 28.31
CA THR A 246 -13.04 -24.39 28.05
C THR A 246 -12.36 -23.55 29.14
N LEU A 247 -11.81 -24.17 30.18
CA LEU A 247 -11.21 -23.48 31.31
C LEU A 247 -9.71 -23.26 31.06
N ASP A 248 -9.24 -22.05 31.35
CA ASP A 248 -7.82 -21.75 31.29
C ASP A 248 -7.06 -22.38 32.46
N ALA A 249 -5.89 -22.97 32.19
CA ALA A 249 -5.08 -23.65 33.20
C ALA A 249 -4.63 -22.71 34.34
N GLY A 250 -4.30 -21.46 34.00
CA GLY A 250 -3.95 -20.41 34.97
C GLY A 250 -5.15 -20.07 35.85
N ASN A 251 -6.33 -19.91 35.26
CA ASN A 251 -7.56 -19.65 36.01
C ASN A 251 -7.96 -20.83 36.92
N ILE A 252 -7.76 -22.08 36.50
CA ILE A 252 -7.93 -23.27 37.34
C ILE A 252 -7.00 -23.17 38.56
N LYS A 253 -5.72 -22.81 38.36
CA LYS A 253 -4.74 -22.65 39.45
C LYS A 253 -5.13 -21.53 40.40
N LEU A 254 -5.54 -20.37 39.88
CA LEU A 254 -6.02 -19.23 40.69
C LEU A 254 -7.29 -19.58 41.48
N ALA A 255 -8.18 -20.39 40.91
CA ALA A 255 -9.37 -20.85 41.61
C ALA A 255 -9.02 -21.81 42.76
N PHE A 256 -8.10 -22.76 42.52
CA PHE A 256 -7.60 -23.67 43.55
C PHE A 256 -6.99 -22.91 44.73
N ASN A 257 -6.04 -22.00 44.46
CA ASN A 257 -5.40 -21.20 45.51
C ASN A 257 -6.42 -20.41 46.33
N SER A 258 -7.41 -19.78 45.66
CA SER A 258 -8.47 -19.03 46.33
C SER A 258 -9.40 -19.91 47.18
N LEU A 259 -9.61 -21.18 46.83
CA LEU A 259 -10.41 -22.12 47.62
C LEU A 259 -9.62 -22.68 48.81
N LEU A 260 -8.32 -22.91 48.64
CA LEU A 260 -7.42 -23.36 49.69
C LEU A 260 -7.27 -22.29 50.79
N GLU A 261 -7.07 -21.03 50.43
CA GLU A 261 -7.06 -19.90 51.37
C GLU A 261 -8.36 -19.81 52.19
N LYS A 262 -9.51 -20.10 51.57
CA LYS A 262 -10.79 -20.16 52.27
C LYS A 262 -10.91 -21.37 53.20
N ALA A 263 -10.30 -22.50 52.87
CA ALA A 263 -10.23 -23.64 53.78
C ALA A 263 -9.36 -23.29 54.99
N GLU A 264 -8.22 -22.63 54.79
CA GLU A 264 -7.35 -22.15 55.88
C GLU A 264 -8.07 -21.18 56.82
N ALA A 265 -8.78 -20.19 56.26
CA ALA A 265 -9.51 -19.22 57.06
C ALA A 265 -10.57 -19.89 57.96
N ARG A 266 -11.33 -20.86 57.41
CA ARG A 266 -12.34 -21.62 58.17
C ARG A 266 -11.71 -22.44 59.30
N GLU A 267 -10.58 -23.09 59.05
CA GLU A 267 -9.90 -23.89 60.06
C GLU A 267 -9.32 -23.00 61.19
N ARG A 268 -8.73 -21.85 60.85
CA ARG A 268 -8.25 -20.86 61.84
C ARG A 268 -9.39 -20.32 62.71
N GLU A 269 -10.56 -20.05 62.14
CA GLU A 269 -11.73 -19.63 62.90
C GLU A 269 -12.27 -20.74 63.82
N GLN A 270 -12.27 -21.99 63.37
CA GLN A 270 -12.67 -23.14 64.21
C GLN A 270 -11.70 -23.35 65.37
N LYS A 271 -10.39 -23.16 65.15
CA LYS A 271 -9.36 -23.22 66.20
C LYS A 271 -9.47 -22.08 67.22
N LYS A 272 -9.99 -20.91 66.84
CA LYS A 272 -10.24 -19.78 67.75
C LYS A 272 -11.52 -19.91 68.58
N LYS A 273 -12.46 -20.76 68.15
CA LYS A 273 -13.74 -21.02 68.84
C LYS A 273 -13.69 -22.26 69.74
N LYS A 274 -12.62 -23.05 69.65
CA LYS A 274 -12.28 -24.14 70.57
C LYS A 274 -11.34 -23.61 71.65
#